data_AF-A0AAJ0UG50-F1
#
_entry.id   AF-A0AAJ0UG50-F1
#
_cell.length_a   1.000
_cell.length_b   1.000
_cell.length_c   1.000
_cell.angle_alpha   90.00
_cell.angle_beta   90.00
_cell.angle_gamma   90.00
#
_symmetry.space_group_name_H-M   'P 1'
#
loop_
_entity.id
_entity.type
_entity.pdbx_description
1 polymer ?
#
loop_
_entity_poly.entity_id
_entity_poly.type
_entity_poly.pdbx_seq_one_letter_code
_entity_poly.pdbx_strand_id
1 'polypeptide(L)' 'MADSKSLSGLSPEQAKEFHEQFKVTYTAFVGIAAVAHLLVLAWKPWF' A
#
# COMPACT_ATOMS: atom_id res chain seq x y z
N MET A 1 26.23 0.44 19.84
CA MET A 1 25.29 0.34 18.71
C MET A 1 25.05 1.76 18.25
N ALA A 2 25.46 2.14 17.04
CA ALA A 2 25.21 3.48 16.56
C ALA A 2 23.70 3.71 16.53
N ASP A 3 23.21 4.70 17.26
CA ASP A 3 21.83 5.18 17.15
C ASP A 3 21.60 5.56 15.68
N SER A 4 21.03 4.62 14.94
CA SER A 4 20.85 4.68 13.51
C SER A 4 19.66 5.60 13.27
N LYS A 5 19.90 6.91 13.38
CA LYS A 5 18.92 7.94 13.07
C LYS A 5 18.28 7.60 11.73
N SER A 6 16.95 7.48 11.71
CA SER A 6 16.23 7.01 10.52
C SER A 6 16.53 7.96 9.34
N LEU A 7 16.71 7.39 8.15
CA LEU A 7 17.02 8.16 6.93
C LEU A 7 15.90 9.15 6.57
N SER A 8 14.66 8.84 6.99
CA SER A 8 13.49 9.69 6.81
C SER A 8 13.32 10.73 7.92
N GLY A 9 14.10 10.67 9.00
CA GLY A 9 13.97 11.55 10.17
C GLY A 9 12.74 11.27 11.05
N LEU A 10 11.95 10.23 10.73
CA LEU A 10 10.78 9.84 11.52
C LEU A 10 11.19 9.04 12.77
N SER A 11 10.48 9.28 13.87
CA SER A 11 10.52 8.37 15.03
C SER A 11 9.88 7.02 14.65
N PRO A 12 10.20 5.93 15.38
CA PRO A 12 9.57 4.63 15.16
C PRO A 12 8.03 4.69 15.22
N GLU A 13 7.48 5.51 16.12
CA GLU A 13 6.04 5.70 16.31
C GLU A 13 5.41 6.41 15.10
N GLN A 14 6.03 7.48 14.61
CA GLN A 14 5.56 8.22 13.43
C GLN A 14 5.58 7.34 12.16
N ALA A 15 6.63 6.54 12.00
CA ALA A 15 6.74 5.60 10.90
C ALA A 15 5.63 4.54 10.94
N LYS A 16 5.30 4.04 12.14
CA LYS A 16 4.21 3.08 12.34
C LYS A 16 2.85 3.70 12.00
N GLU A 17 2.57 4.91 12.48
CA GLU A 17 1.31 5.60 12.21
C GLU A 17 1.09 5.82 10.71
N PHE A 18 2.11 6.31 10.00
CA PHE A 18 2.08 6.44 8.54
C PHE A 18 1.81 5.08 7.87
N HIS A 19 2.52 4.04 8.29
CA HIS A 19 2.39 2.72 7.68
C HIS A 19 1.00 2.12 7.89
N GLU A 20 0.38 2.32 9.06
CA GLU A 20 -1.00 1.87 9.31
C GLU A 20 -2.00 2.54 8.36
N GLN A 21 -1.93 3.87 8.19
CA GLN A 21 -2.79 4.58 7.23
C GLN A 21 -2.51 4.16 5.78
N PHE A 22 -1.24 4.04 5.40
CA PHE A 22 -0.84 3.59 4.09
C PHE A 22 -1.45 2.22 3.76
N LYS A 23 -1.34 1.24 4.66
CA LYS A 23 -1.88 -0.11 4.44
C LYS A 23 -3.37 -0.09 4.16
N VAL A 24 -4.15 0.69 4.91
CA VAL A 24 -5.61 0.77 4.72
C VAL A 24 -5.95 1.27 3.32
N THR A 25 -5.44 2.45 2.95
CA THR A 25 -5.76 3.08 1.67
C THR A 25 -5.19 2.30 0.49
N TYR A 26 -3.96 1.81 0.61
CA TYR A 26 -3.33 0.99 -0.42
C TYR A 26 -4.10 -0.31 -0.66
N THR A 27 -4.50 -1.01 0.41
CA THR A 27 -5.27 -2.26 0.27
C THR A 27 -6.63 -2.01 -0.38
N ALA A 28 -7.32 -0.94 0.00
CA ALA A 28 -8.58 -0.55 -0.64
C ALA A 28 -8.41 -0.27 -2.13
N PHE A 29 -7.38 0.51 -2.50
CA PHE A 29 -7.07 0.81 -3.90
C PHE A 29 -6.75 -0.45 -4.71
N VAL A 30 -5.85 -1.30 -4.21
CA VAL A 30 -5.48 -2.54 -4.88
C VAL A 30 -6.67 -3.49 -5.00
N GLY A 31 -7.52 -3.58 -3.97
CA GLY A 31 -8.74 -4.39 -4.01
C GLY A 31 -9.70 -3.92 -5.11
N ILE A 32 -9.96 -2.62 -5.20
CA ILE A 32 -10.79 -2.03 -6.26
C ILE A 32 -10.17 -2.26 -7.64
N ALA A 33 -8.86 -2.03 -7.78
CA ALA A 33 -8.15 -2.23 -9.03
C ALA A 33 -8.23 -3.70 -9.47
N ALA A 34 -8.03 -4.66 -8.55
CA ALA A 34 -8.14 -6.08 -8.85
C ALA A 34 -9.53 -6.44 -9.38
N VAL A 35 -10.60 -5.98 -8.72
CA VAL A 35 -11.99 -6.19 -9.19
C VAL A 35 -12.20 -5.59 -10.58
N ALA A 36 -11.73 -4.37 -10.84
CA ALA A 36 -11.85 -3.74 -12.15
C ALA A 36 -11.16 -4.56 -13.26
N HIS A 37 -9.95 -5.07 -13.01
CA HIS A 37 -9.25 -5.92 -13.98
C HIS A 37 -9.96 -7.25 -14.19
N LEU A 38 -10.49 -7.87 -13.12
CA LEU A 38 -11.29 -9.11 -13.25
C LEU A 38 -12.55 -8.88 -14.10
N LEU A 39 -13.23 -7.75 -13.93
CA LEU A 39 -14.40 -7.40 -14.74
C LEU A 39 -14.03 -7.20 -16.21
N VAL A 40 -12.93 -6.49 -16.49
CA VAL A 40 -12.43 -6.31 -17.86
C VAL A 40 -12.06 -7.64 -18.49
N LEU A 41 -11.37 -8.52 -17.74
CA LEU A 41 -11.01 -9.87 -18.19
C LEU A 41 -12.23 -10.74 -18.50
N ALA A 42 -13.27 -10.67 -17.66
CA ALA A 42 -14.50 -11.41 -17.90
C ALA A 42 -15.26 -10.92 -19.13
N TRP A 43 -15.23 -9.60 -19.41
CA TRP A 43 -15.94 -9.03 -20.57
C TRP A 43 -15.17 -9.17 -21.88
N LYS A 44 -13.88 -8.83 -21.89
CA LYS A 44 -13.00 -8.95 -23.06
C LYS A 44 -11.67 -9.54 -22.62
N PRO A 45 -11.57 -10.88 -22.55
CA PRO A 45 -10.31 -11.53 -22.24
C PRO A 45 -9.30 -11.17 -23.32
N TRP A 46 -8.14 -10.73 -22.89
CA TRP A 46 -7.03 -10.38 -23.78
C TRP A 46 -6.04 -11.55 -23.96
N PHE A 47 -6.25 -12.64 -23.21
CA PHE A 47 -5.55 -13.91 -23.38
C PHE A 47 -6.33 -14.79 -24.37
#